data_AF-A0ABD5NW77-F1
#
_entry.id   AF-A0ABD5NW77-F1
#
_cell.length_a   1.000
_cell.length_b   1.000
_cell.length_c   1.000
_cell.angle_alpha   90.00
_cell.angle_beta   90.00
_cell.angle_gamma   90.00
#
_symmetry.space_group_name_H-M   'P 1'
#
loop_
_entity.id
_entity.type
_entity.pdbx_description
1 polymer ?
#
loop_
_entity_poly.entity_id
_entity_poly.type
_entity_poly.pdbx_seq_one_letter_code
_entity_poly.pdbx_strand_id
1 'polypeptide(L)'
;MSEITRRPTTVGSAVAVVAAVVALAASASSTSGLVFGFAGVGVVTVGVTRGRRRAVDIGALALFLGVVTGGLAGGSVEATLLGTVGTVLAWDCGQSAVDLGEQLGREADTWRLEAVHAGSSLLVGLASATIGYAAYVVAGGGQPVAAVVLLLTAAILVTIGLGTDRVRRDGARR
;
A
#
# COMPACT_ATOMS: atom_id res chain seq x y z
N MET A 1 16.30 33.99 8.48
CA MET A 1 16.32 32.56 8.09
C MET A 1 15.00 31.97 8.55
N SER A 2 14.06 31.75 7.64
CA SER A 2 12.78 31.11 7.95
C SER A 2 13.03 29.66 8.37
N GLU A 3 12.53 29.30 9.56
CA GLU A 3 12.61 27.95 10.08
C GLU A 3 11.68 27.06 9.25
N ILE A 4 12.27 26.20 8.41
CA ILE A 4 11.52 25.27 7.56
C ILE A 4 10.75 24.32 8.47
N THR A 5 9.43 24.49 8.51
CA THR A 5 8.53 23.59 9.24
C THR A 5 8.48 22.24 8.50
N ARG A 6 9.25 21.27 8.99
CA ARG A 6 9.20 19.86 8.54
C ARG A 6 7.91 19.22 9.00
N ARG A 7 6.84 19.38 8.21
CA ARG A 7 5.57 18.67 8.41
C ARG A 7 5.05 18.12 7.07
N PRO A 8 4.50 16.90 7.06
CA PRO A 8 3.97 16.24 5.86
C PRO A 8 2.83 17.00 5.18
N THR A 9 2.65 16.76 3.87
CA THR A 9 1.67 17.47 3.02
C THR A 9 0.24 17.03 3.33
N THR A 10 -0.67 18.00 3.47
CA THR A 10 -2.03 17.75 3.98
C THR A 10 -2.90 16.95 3.00
N VAL A 11 -2.70 17.15 1.69
CA VAL A 11 -3.50 16.51 0.63
C VAL A 11 -3.12 15.04 0.47
N GLY A 12 -1.83 14.73 0.31
CA GLY A 12 -1.34 13.34 0.27
C GLY A 12 -1.71 12.56 1.53
N SER A 13 -1.67 13.23 2.69
CA SER A 13 -2.12 12.63 3.95
C SER A 13 -3.60 12.29 3.97
N ALA A 14 -4.46 13.19 3.48
CA ALA A 14 -5.89 12.96 3.42
C ALA A 14 -6.23 11.80 2.47
N VAL A 15 -5.62 11.78 1.28
CA VAL A 15 -5.83 10.70 0.30
C VAL A 15 -5.37 9.36 0.86
N ALA A 16 -4.22 9.33 1.54
CA ALA A 16 -3.72 8.11 2.18
C ALA A 16 -4.68 7.57 3.24
N VAL A 17 -5.24 8.43 4.09
CA VAL A 17 -6.20 8.04 5.13
C VAL A 17 -7.52 7.58 4.52
N VAL A 18 -8.04 8.27 3.51
CA VAL A 18 -9.27 7.85 2.80
C VAL A 18 -9.07 6.48 2.16
N ALA A 19 -7.95 6.26 1.48
CA ALA A 19 -7.62 4.98 0.87
C ALA A 19 -7.48 3.85 1.92
N ALA A 20 -6.91 4.16 3.09
CA ALA A 20 -6.83 3.22 4.21
C ALA A 20 -8.21 2.83 4.76
N VAL A 21 -9.15 3.78 4.83
CA VAL A 21 -10.54 3.51 5.24
C VAL A 21 -11.27 2.63 4.22
N VAL A 22 -11.03 2.85 2.92
CA VAL A 22 -11.54 1.96 1.86
C VAL A 22 -10.98 0.54 2.04
N ALA A 23 -9.70 0.40 2.36
CA ALA A 23 -9.09 -0.90 2.65
C ALA A 23 -9.69 -1.60 3.88
N LEU A 24 -10.02 -0.85 4.93
CA LEU A 24 -10.68 -1.38 6.12
C LEU A 24 -12.05 -2.01 5.79
N ALA A 25 -12.83 -1.41 4.89
CA ALA A 25 -14.14 -1.93 4.52
C ALA A 25 -14.06 -3.35 3.92
N ALA A 26 -12.99 -3.64 3.16
CA ALA A 26 -12.73 -4.98 2.62
C ALA A 26 -12.39 -6.03 3.69
N SER A 27 -12.00 -5.59 4.88
CA SER A 27 -11.63 -6.47 6.00
C SER A 27 -12.83 -6.88 6.87
N ALA A 28 -14.03 -6.34 6.59
CA ALA A 28 -15.22 -6.51 7.42
C ALA A 28 -15.80 -7.93 7.45
N SER A 29 -15.39 -8.79 6.53
CA SER A 29 -15.79 -10.20 6.49
C SER A 29 -15.10 -11.09 7.53
N SER A 30 -14.13 -10.55 8.30
CA SER A 30 -13.45 -11.31 9.36
C SER A 30 -13.16 -10.43 10.58
N THR A 31 -13.42 -10.95 11.78
CA THR A 31 -13.09 -10.26 13.04
C THR A 31 -11.58 -10.02 13.16
N SER A 32 -10.75 -10.99 12.78
CA SER A 32 -9.29 -10.79 12.74
C SER A 32 -8.90 -9.77 11.68
N GLY A 33 -9.59 -9.76 10.54
CA GLY A 33 -9.40 -8.76 9.49
C GLY A 33 -9.68 -7.34 9.97
N LEU A 34 -10.76 -7.14 10.72
CA LEU A 34 -11.08 -5.84 11.32
C LEU A 34 -10.00 -5.37 12.29
N VAL A 35 -9.45 -6.25 13.13
CA VAL A 35 -8.35 -5.89 14.06
C VAL A 35 -7.14 -5.38 13.27
N PHE A 36 -6.73 -6.11 12.24
CA PHE A 36 -5.62 -5.70 11.36
C PHE A 36 -5.93 -4.42 10.58
N GLY A 37 -7.15 -4.28 10.07
CA GLY A 37 -7.59 -3.09 9.34
C GLY A 37 -7.58 -1.84 10.23
N PHE A 38 -8.18 -1.89 11.43
CA PHE A 38 -8.19 -0.76 12.35
C PHE A 38 -6.77 -0.39 12.83
N ALA A 39 -5.96 -1.40 13.15
CA ALA A 39 -4.56 -1.19 13.50
C ALA A 39 -3.81 -0.52 12.33
N GLY A 40 -4.02 -1.01 11.11
CA GLY A 40 -3.41 -0.46 9.90
C GLY A 40 -3.79 0.99 9.63
N VAL A 41 -5.08 1.34 9.69
CA VAL A 41 -5.56 2.74 9.56
C VAL A 41 -4.91 3.63 10.61
N GLY A 42 -4.89 3.19 11.87
CA GLY A 42 -4.29 3.95 12.97
C GLY A 42 -2.80 4.18 12.76
N VAL A 43 -2.05 3.14 12.39
CA VAL A 43 -0.60 3.21 12.18
C VAL A 43 -0.24 4.03 10.94
N VAL A 44 -0.98 3.94 9.83
CA VAL A 44 -0.81 4.81 8.65
C VAL A 44 -1.07 6.27 9.04
N THR A 45 -2.17 6.55 9.72
CA THR A 45 -2.51 7.91 10.16
C THR A 45 -1.41 8.51 11.04
N VAL A 46 -0.91 7.72 12.00
CA VAL A 46 0.21 8.12 12.85
C VAL A 46 1.51 8.30 12.06
N GLY A 47 1.79 7.40 11.11
CA GLY A 47 3.00 7.44 10.30
C GLY A 47 3.04 8.67 9.42
N VAL A 48 1.93 8.96 8.76
CA VAL A 48 1.81 10.15 7.93
C VAL A 48 1.83 11.41 8.78
N THR A 49 1.08 11.51 9.88
CA THR A 49 1.08 12.74 10.73
C THR A 49 2.44 13.01 11.41
N ARG A 50 3.21 11.97 11.73
CA ARG A 50 4.54 12.10 12.34
C ARG A 50 5.70 12.13 11.33
N GLY A 51 5.44 12.03 10.03
CA GLY A 51 6.51 12.00 9.02
C GLY A 51 7.40 10.74 9.11
N ARG A 52 6.84 9.59 9.52
CA ARG A 52 7.60 8.34 9.73
C ARG A 52 7.29 7.31 8.67
N ARG A 53 8.16 7.20 7.65
CA ARG A 53 8.05 6.19 6.57
C ARG A 53 7.85 4.77 7.08
N ARG A 54 8.66 4.34 8.06
CA ARG A 54 8.54 3.00 8.66
C ARG A 54 7.17 2.71 9.27
N ALA A 55 6.50 3.73 9.81
CA ALA A 55 5.16 3.54 10.34
C ALA A 55 4.14 3.40 9.20
N VAL A 56 4.27 4.15 8.11
CA VAL A 56 3.43 3.95 6.91
C VAL A 56 3.59 2.54 6.36
N ASP A 57 4.80 2.00 6.31
CA ASP A 57 5.05 0.61 5.86
C ASP A 57 4.37 -0.42 6.76
N ILE A 58 4.53 -0.31 8.08
CA ILE A 58 3.91 -1.23 9.05
C ILE A 58 2.38 -1.13 8.98
N GLY A 59 1.84 0.08 8.84
CA GLY A 59 0.41 0.31 8.74
C GLY A 59 -0.19 -0.26 7.44
N ALA A 60 0.49 -0.07 6.31
CA ALA A 60 0.11 -0.66 5.04
C ALA A 60 0.16 -2.20 5.07
N LEU A 61 1.19 -2.76 5.71
CA LEU A 61 1.29 -4.21 5.91
C LEU A 61 0.13 -4.73 6.75
N ALA A 62 -0.24 -4.04 7.84
CA ALA A 62 -1.38 -4.40 8.66
C ALA A 62 -2.70 -4.31 7.88
N LEU A 63 -2.91 -3.25 7.07
CA LEU A 63 -4.08 -3.14 6.18
C LEU A 63 -4.16 -4.32 5.21
N PHE A 64 -3.03 -4.66 4.59
CA PHE A 64 -2.94 -5.79 3.66
C PHE A 64 -3.31 -7.12 4.34
N LEU A 65 -2.80 -7.37 5.55
CA LEU A 65 -3.19 -8.55 6.34
C LEU A 65 -4.69 -8.56 6.67
N GLY A 66 -5.28 -7.39 6.93
CA GLY A 66 -6.73 -7.24 7.11
C GLY A 66 -7.52 -7.67 5.88
N VAL A 67 -7.12 -7.16 4.71
CA VAL A 67 -7.76 -7.49 3.42
C VAL A 67 -7.61 -8.98 3.10
N VAL A 68 -6.42 -9.56 3.31
CA VAL A 68 -6.16 -10.99 3.06
C VAL A 68 -7.01 -11.87 3.98
N THR A 69 -7.03 -11.58 5.29
CA THR A 69 -7.82 -12.36 6.24
C THR A 69 -9.33 -12.20 6.01
N GLY A 70 -9.79 -11.02 5.57
CA GLY A 70 -11.17 -10.79 5.13
C GLY A 70 -11.52 -11.60 3.87
N GLY A 71 -10.66 -11.60 2.86
CA GLY A 71 -10.85 -12.39 1.64
C GLY A 71 -10.87 -13.90 1.92
N LEU A 72 -9.96 -14.38 2.75
CA LEU A 72 -9.90 -15.80 3.15
C LEU A 72 -11.14 -16.27 3.94
N ALA A 73 -11.83 -15.35 4.64
CA ALA A 73 -13.06 -15.64 5.35
C ALA A 73 -14.31 -15.70 4.43
N GLY A 74 -14.13 -15.64 3.11
CA GLY A 74 -15.23 -15.69 2.14
C GLY A 74 -15.77 -14.31 1.76
N GLY A 75 -14.98 -13.25 1.95
CA GLY A 75 -15.30 -11.91 1.42
C GLY A 75 -15.43 -11.92 -0.10
N SER A 76 -16.22 -10.98 -0.65
CA SER A 76 -16.35 -10.87 -2.09
C SER A 76 -15.01 -10.54 -2.75
N VAL A 77 -14.77 -11.11 -3.94
CA VAL A 77 -13.55 -10.85 -4.71
C VAL A 77 -13.42 -9.35 -5.02
N GLU A 78 -14.54 -8.71 -5.34
CA GLU A 78 -14.63 -7.28 -5.62
C GLU A 78 -14.19 -6.43 -4.41
N ALA A 79 -14.67 -6.76 -3.20
CA ALA A 79 -14.26 -6.07 -1.98
C ALA A 79 -12.76 -6.28 -1.70
N THR A 80 -12.25 -7.50 -1.91
CA THR A 80 -10.83 -7.82 -1.71
C THR A 80 -9.94 -7.04 -2.67
N LEU A 81 -10.35 -6.91 -3.93
CA LEU A 81 -9.63 -6.11 -4.93
C LEU A 81 -9.64 -4.62 -4.58
N LEU A 82 -10.82 -4.07 -4.27
CA LEU A 82 -10.95 -2.68 -3.82
C LEU A 82 -10.10 -2.41 -2.58
N GLY A 83 -10.09 -3.36 -1.63
CA GLY A 83 -9.29 -3.24 -0.42
C GLY A 83 -7.78 -3.26 -0.69
N THR A 84 -7.35 -4.10 -1.62
CA THR A 84 -5.94 -4.18 -2.03
C THR A 84 -5.50 -2.89 -2.72
N VAL A 85 -6.30 -2.38 -3.65
CA VAL A 85 -6.05 -1.09 -4.32
C VAL A 85 -6.01 0.05 -3.29
N GLY A 86 -6.97 0.10 -2.37
CA GLY A 86 -6.98 1.07 -1.27
C GLY A 86 -5.72 0.98 -0.39
N THR A 87 -5.24 -0.23 -0.12
CA THR A 87 -4.00 -0.44 0.66
C THR A 87 -2.78 0.10 -0.07
N VAL A 88 -2.63 -0.19 -1.36
CA VAL A 88 -1.50 0.29 -2.18
C VAL A 88 -1.52 1.81 -2.27
N LEU A 89 -2.70 2.41 -2.48
CA LEU A 89 -2.86 3.86 -2.53
C LEU A 89 -2.55 4.52 -1.19
N ALA A 90 -3.00 3.93 -0.08
CA ALA A 90 -2.69 4.42 1.26
C ALA A 90 -1.18 4.43 1.51
N TRP A 91 -0.49 3.38 1.09
CA TRP A 91 0.96 3.25 1.20
C TRP A 91 1.70 4.27 0.31
N ASP A 92 1.39 4.31 -0.99
CA ASP A 92 2.08 5.15 -1.97
C ASP A 92 1.89 6.66 -1.69
N CYS A 93 0.64 7.07 -1.44
CA CYS A 93 0.34 8.46 -1.06
C CYS A 93 0.94 8.80 0.30
N GLY A 94 0.96 7.84 1.24
CA GLY A 94 1.55 8.02 2.55
C GLY A 94 3.06 8.22 2.49
N GLN A 95 3.78 7.41 1.72
CA GLN A 95 5.22 7.56 1.48
C GLN A 95 5.51 8.89 0.78
N SER A 96 4.79 9.17 -0.31
CA SER A 96 4.94 10.43 -1.05
C SER A 96 4.73 11.67 -0.16
N ALA A 97 3.73 11.66 0.72
CA ALA A 97 3.46 12.78 1.64
C ALA A 97 4.58 13.00 2.67
N VAL A 98 5.23 11.93 3.12
CA VAL A 98 6.38 11.99 4.03
C VAL A 98 7.62 12.51 3.30
N ASP A 99 7.92 11.97 2.12
CA ASP A 99 9.07 12.33 1.29
C ASP A 99 9.03 13.81 0.87
N LEU A 100 7.87 14.27 0.39
CA LEU A 100 7.67 15.66 -0.03
C LEU A 100 7.71 16.61 1.17
N GLY A 101 7.19 16.21 2.32
CA GLY A 101 7.27 16.98 3.57
C GLY A 101 8.71 17.14 4.09
N GLU A 102 9.57 16.16 3.85
CA GLU A 102 11.01 16.23 4.18
C GLU A 102 11.80 17.11 3.21
N GLN A 103 11.48 17.05 1.90
CA GLN A 103 12.29 17.68 0.85
C GLN A 103 11.88 19.12 0.51
N LEU A 104 10.58 19.45 0.56
CA LEU A 104 10.07 20.74 0.07
C LEU A 104 9.64 21.69 1.19
N GLY A 105 9.42 21.19 2.41
CA GLY A 105 8.82 21.98 3.48
C GLY A 105 7.38 22.42 3.17
N ARG A 106 6.63 22.83 4.19
CA ARG A 106 5.16 22.99 4.15
C ARG A 106 4.61 24.06 3.15
N GLU A 107 5.47 24.78 2.43
CA GLU A 107 5.14 26.05 1.74
C GLU A 107 5.35 26.05 0.22
N ALA A 108 5.78 24.94 -0.40
CA ALA A 108 5.82 24.86 -1.86
C ALA A 108 4.46 24.37 -2.41
N ASP A 109 3.78 25.20 -3.20
CA ASP A 109 2.54 24.88 -3.92
C ASP A 109 2.76 23.81 -5.02
N THR A 110 3.06 22.57 -4.65
CA THR A 110 3.25 21.44 -5.57
C THR A 110 2.00 20.56 -5.72
N TRP A 111 0.82 21.09 -5.40
CA TRP A 111 -0.44 20.34 -5.41
C TRP A 111 -0.78 19.72 -6.77
N ARG A 112 -0.42 20.38 -7.89
CA ARG A 112 -0.62 19.83 -9.24
C ARG A 112 0.27 18.61 -9.50
N LEU A 113 1.53 18.67 -9.07
CA LEU A 113 2.47 17.57 -9.29
C LEU A 113 2.12 16.38 -8.39
N GLU A 114 1.73 16.64 -7.14
CA GLU A 114 1.20 15.63 -6.23
C GLU A 114 -0.08 14.97 -6.76
N ALA A 115 -1.01 15.77 -7.28
CA ALA A 115 -2.26 15.25 -7.84
C ALA A 115 -2.04 14.41 -9.10
N VAL A 116 -1.11 14.82 -9.99
CA VAL A 116 -0.75 14.02 -11.17
C VAL A 116 -0.06 12.72 -10.78
N HIS A 117 0.82 12.76 -9.79
CA HIS A 117 1.51 11.57 -9.31
C HIS A 117 0.51 10.59 -8.66
N ALA A 118 -0.29 11.06 -7.71
CA ALA A 118 -1.34 10.25 -7.08
C ALA A 118 -2.36 9.73 -8.10
N GLY A 119 -2.74 10.56 -9.08
CA GLY A 119 -3.61 10.16 -10.19
C GLY A 119 -2.98 9.09 -11.08
N SER A 120 -1.67 9.18 -11.34
CA SER A 120 -0.94 8.15 -12.10
C SER A 120 -0.85 6.83 -11.34
N SER A 121 -0.55 6.86 -10.04
CA SER A 121 -0.53 5.67 -9.18
C SER A 121 -1.92 5.03 -9.08
N LEU A 122 -2.97 5.85 -8.99
CA LEU A 122 -4.36 5.39 -9.06
C LEU A 122 -4.67 4.68 -10.37
N LEU A 123 -4.31 5.28 -11.50
CA LEU A 123 -4.54 4.67 -12.81
C LEU A 123 -3.80 3.35 -12.97
N VAL A 124 -2.52 3.30 -12.55
CA VAL A 124 -1.72 2.07 -12.60
C VAL A 124 -2.29 1.00 -11.69
N GLY A 125 -2.69 1.37 -10.46
CA GLY A 125 -3.33 0.45 -9.51
C GLY A 125 -4.65 -0.10 -10.04
N LEU A 126 -5.51 0.78 -10.58
CA LEU A 126 -6.80 0.39 -11.15
C LEU A 126 -6.62 -0.50 -12.39
N ALA A 127 -5.73 -0.13 -13.32
CA ALA A 127 -5.43 -0.93 -14.50
C ALA A 127 -4.90 -2.32 -14.12
N SER A 128 -3.98 -2.39 -13.16
CA SER A 128 -3.46 -3.67 -12.64
C SER A 128 -4.56 -4.52 -12.02
N ALA A 129 -5.46 -3.93 -11.24
CA ALA A 129 -6.59 -4.61 -10.64
C ALA A 129 -7.60 -5.10 -11.70
N THR A 130 -7.90 -4.28 -12.71
CA THR A 130 -8.77 -4.66 -13.83
C THR A 130 -8.19 -5.83 -14.62
N ILE A 131 -6.89 -5.82 -14.93
CA ILE A 131 -6.21 -6.92 -15.62
C ILE A 131 -6.26 -8.19 -14.77
N GLY A 132 -5.97 -8.08 -13.46
CA GLY A 132 -6.04 -9.21 -12.53
C GLY A 132 -7.45 -9.80 -12.43
N TYR A 133 -8.49 -8.96 -12.37
CA TYR A 133 -9.88 -9.39 -12.36
C TYR A 133 -10.29 -10.06 -13.67
N ALA A 134 -9.91 -9.48 -14.82
CA ALA A 134 -10.17 -10.09 -16.13
C ALA A 134 -9.52 -11.47 -16.23
N ALA A 135 -8.27 -11.62 -15.76
CA ALA A 135 -7.60 -12.91 -15.69
C ALA A 135 -8.34 -13.91 -14.78
N TYR A 136 -8.83 -13.47 -13.62
CA TYR A 136 -9.64 -14.31 -12.72
C TYR A 136 -10.94 -14.81 -13.39
N VAL A 137 -11.66 -13.91 -14.06
CA VAL A 137 -12.91 -14.25 -14.76
C VAL A 137 -12.64 -15.23 -15.91
N VAL A 138 -11.59 -14.99 -16.71
CA VAL A 138 -11.21 -15.85 -17.84
C VAL A 138 -10.67 -17.21 -17.39
N ALA A 139 -9.93 -17.26 -16.28
CA ALA A 139 -9.34 -18.49 -15.76
C ALA A 139 -10.38 -19.49 -15.21
N GLY A 140 -11.64 -19.07 -15.05
CA GLY A 140 -12.76 -19.97 -14.77
C GLY A 140 -12.63 -20.70 -13.44
N GLY A 141 -12.66 -19.97 -12.32
CA GLY A 141 -13.14 -20.38 -10.97
C GLY A 141 -12.71 -21.69 -10.30
N GLY A 142 -11.92 -22.56 -10.93
CA GLY A 142 -11.64 -23.93 -10.46
C GLY A 142 -10.19 -24.18 -10.02
N GLN A 143 -9.30 -23.20 -10.22
CA GLN A 143 -7.91 -23.29 -9.78
C GLN A 143 -7.79 -22.80 -8.33
N PRO A 144 -7.06 -23.52 -7.44
CA PRO A 144 -6.85 -23.07 -6.07
C PRO A 144 -6.01 -21.78 -6.05
N VAL A 145 -6.68 -20.62 -5.97
CA VAL A 145 -6.08 -19.28 -5.98
C VAL A 145 -4.98 -19.15 -4.92
N ALA A 146 -5.17 -19.79 -3.76
CA ALA A 146 -4.17 -19.84 -2.69
C ALA A 146 -2.83 -20.44 -3.17
N ALA A 147 -2.85 -21.47 -4.03
CA ALA A 147 -1.63 -22.07 -4.56
C ALA A 147 -0.88 -21.09 -5.47
N VAL A 148 -1.60 -20.35 -6.32
CA VAL A 148 -1.02 -19.33 -7.20
C VAL A 148 -0.41 -18.18 -6.38
N VAL A 149 -1.13 -17.71 -5.36
CA VAL A 149 -0.65 -16.65 -4.45
C VAL A 149 0.60 -17.10 -3.69
N LEU A 150 0.61 -18.32 -3.15
CA LEU A 150 1.78 -18.88 -2.47
C LEU A 150 2.96 -19.04 -3.42
N LEU A 151 2.73 -19.48 -4.65
CA LEU A 151 3.75 -19.61 -5.68
C LEU A 151 4.36 -18.24 -6.04
N LEU A 152 3.51 -17.23 -6.27
CA LEU A 152 3.95 -15.85 -6.52
C LEU A 152 4.72 -15.28 -5.33
N THR A 153 4.23 -15.51 -4.11
CA THR A 153 4.91 -15.08 -2.88
C THR A 153 6.29 -15.71 -2.77
N ALA A 154 6.40 -17.02 -3.02
CA ALA A 154 7.67 -17.73 -3.02
C ALA A 154 8.62 -17.18 -4.09
N ALA A 155 8.14 -16.95 -5.32
CA ALA A 155 8.93 -16.38 -6.40
C ALA A 155 9.47 -14.98 -6.05
N ILE A 156 8.65 -14.12 -5.43
CA ILE A 156 9.07 -12.80 -4.95
C ILE A 156 10.16 -12.94 -3.89
N LEU A 157 9.97 -13.79 -2.87
CA LEU A 157 10.96 -14.01 -1.81
C LEU A 157 12.30 -14.51 -2.36
N VAL A 158 12.27 -15.45 -3.32
CA VAL A 158 13.48 -15.96 -3.99
C VAL A 158 14.17 -14.84 -4.77
N THR A 159 13.41 -14.01 -5.49
CA THR A 159 13.95 -12.89 -6.27
C THR A 159 14.62 -11.85 -5.37
N ILE A 160 13.99 -11.52 -4.23
CA ILE A 160 14.56 -10.61 -3.23
C ILE A 160 15.86 -11.20 -2.66
N GLY A 161 15.86 -12.47 -2.27
CA GLY A 161 17.05 -13.16 -1.77
C GLY A 161 18.21 -13.09 -2.77
N LEU A 162 17.94 -13.43 -4.03
CA LEU A 162 18.93 -13.35 -5.12
C LEU A 162 19.44 -11.93 -5.37
N GLY A 163 18.57 -10.92 -5.27
CA GLY A 163 18.94 -9.51 -5.41
C GLY A 163 19.86 -9.03 -4.28
N THR A 164 19.55 -9.41 -3.04
CA THR A 164 20.36 -9.04 -1.86
C THR A 164 21.76 -9.67 -1.87
N ASP A 165 21.91 -10.87 -2.43
CA ASP A 165 23.20 -11.55 -2.54
C ASP A 165 24.14 -10.89 -3.56
N ARG A 166 23.62 -10.20 -4.59
CA ARG A 166 24.48 -9.43 -5.51
C ARG A 166 25.11 -8.22 -4.83
N VAL A 167 24.31 -7.45 -4.09
CA VAL A 167 24.79 -6.24 -3.39
C VAL A 167 25.85 -6.58 -2.34
N ARG A 168 25.70 -7.70 -1.64
CA ARG A 168 26.67 -8.15 -0.62
C ARG A 168 28.00 -8.62 -1.22
N ARG A 169 27.99 -9.19 -2.43
CA ARG A 169 29.20 -9.61 -3.15
C ARG A 169 30.02 -8.42 -3.69
N ASP A 170 29.35 -7.34 -4.08
CA ASP A 170 30.03 -6.15 -4.62
C ASP A 170 30.63 -5.26 -3.52
N GLY A 171 30.02 -5.22 -2.33
CA GLY A 171 30.55 -4.52 -1.16
C GLY A 171 31.77 -5.20 -0.52
N ALA A 172 31.93 -6.52 -0.68
CA ALA A 172 33.06 -7.29 -0.13
C ALA A 172 34.31 -7.31 -1.02
N ARG A 173 34.23 -6.72 -2.23
CA ARG A 173 35.35 -6.63 -3.20
C ARG A 173 36.03 -5.26 -3.22
N ARG A 174 35.65 -4.34 -2.34
CA ARG A 174 36.29 -3.04 -2.12
C ARG A 174 37.04 -3.04 -0.80
#